data_AF-A0A9P6ZTE0-F1
#
_entry.id   AF-A0A9P6ZTE0-F1
#
_cell.length_a   1.000
_cell.length_b   1.000
_cell.length_c   1.000
_cell.angle_alpha   90.00
_cell.angle_beta   90.00
_cell.angle_gamma   90.00
#
_symmetry.space_group_name_H-M   'P 1'
#
loop_
_entity.id
_entity.type
_entity.pdbx_description
1 polymer ?
#
loop_
_entity_poly.entity_id
_entity_poly.type
_entity_poly.pdbx_seq_one_letter_code
_entity_poly.pdbx_strand_id
1 'polypeptide(L)'
;MAPPRWTNAEQLTWLQNEVPVYLQMQKEKKLVQFFELLYPKWFSQFPEHIKDPPDEEADIGQSDAAINEIIAELDNEDTIIPVSDLEKLTNLDAELTEVLNDATQHRRKKLREWFRNNTKEKTTPGGTLTSKILSTLLGQRARGTQDLKEVEVYSQLHYETKVKSLVSDDIKENKLALPDQKLHAVQHHTSQCFLKESEHVKDEVREETLCINTARKLGSVVVGKDWTKEEIYRTIQELPIVLGQIFEELSTLTGGWHYSLVMGGQDPLCKGDIMTLSYHHGKALDGLSFKASTANFHEQYLLPFEKHLGRIYGASLQRTSLPQSAPSTPPPSTINVISTSGPSMPPPSAVNLISLDDPLDQYASSSSLPLGQESTRLPVP
;
A
#
# COMPACT_ATOMS: atom_id res chain seq x y z
N MET A 1 -4.46 7.40 19.13
CA MET A 1 -5.52 6.46 19.56
C MET A 1 -6.60 6.44 18.50
N ALA A 2 -7.16 5.28 18.16
CA ALA A 2 -8.28 5.25 17.21
C ALA A 2 -9.49 5.97 17.83
N PRO A 3 -10.24 6.79 17.07
CA PRO A 3 -11.44 7.44 17.58
C PRO A 3 -12.40 6.40 18.17
N PRO A 4 -13.11 6.72 19.28
CA PRO A 4 -14.11 5.83 19.85
C PRO A 4 -15.14 5.42 18.78
N ARG A 5 -15.48 4.13 18.73
CA ARG A 5 -16.49 3.64 17.79
C ARG A 5 -17.85 4.16 18.25
N TRP A 6 -18.60 4.80 17.34
CA TRP A 6 -19.94 5.28 17.65
C TRP A 6 -21.00 4.17 17.65
N THR A 7 -20.71 3.03 17.01
CA THR A 7 -21.61 1.86 16.93
C THR A 7 -21.38 0.92 18.10
N ASN A 8 -22.46 0.40 18.69
CA ASN A 8 -22.37 -0.74 19.60
C ASN A 8 -22.12 -2.07 18.83
N ALA A 9 -21.96 -3.18 19.55
CA ALA A 9 -21.66 -4.48 18.92
C ALA A 9 -22.80 -4.99 18.02
N GLU A 10 -24.04 -4.85 18.46
CA GLU A 10 -25.23 -5.29 17.72
C GLU A 10 -25.44 -4.48 16.43
N GLN A 11 -25.34 -3.15 16.52
CA GLN A 11 -25.35 -2.23 15.39
C GLN A 11 -24.26 -2.56 14.38
N LEU A 12 -23.06 -2.90 14.84
CA LEU A 12 -21.97 -3.28 13.96
C LEU A 12 -22.27 -4.58 13.20
N THR A 13 -22.76 -5.61 13.89
CA THR A 13 -23.17 -6.87 13.25
C THR A 13 -24.29 -6.65 12.24
N TRP A 14 -25.26 -5.80 12.57
CA TRP A 14 -26.34 -5.43 11.65
C TRP A 14 -25.79 -4.77 10.38
N LEU A 15 -24.89 -3.78 10.53
CA LEU A 15 -24.27 -3.09 9.39
C LEU A 15 -23.45 -4.05 8.52
N GLN A 16 -22.73 -4.99 9.14
CA GLN A 16 -21.96 -6.01 8.42
C GLN A 16 -22.85 -6.92 7.56
N ASN A 17 -24.04 -7.26 8.03
CA ASN A 17 -24.99 -8.08 7.28
C ASN A 17 -25.56 -7.35 6.05
N GLU A 18 -25.61 -6.03 6.07
CA GLU A 18 -26.08 -5.21 4.95
C GLU A 18 -24.97 -4.88 3.91
N VAL A 19 -23.70 -5.21 4.21
CA VAL A 19 -22.56 -4.97 3.29
C VAL A 19 -22.73 -5.64 1.92
N PRO A 20 -23.13 -6.92 1.79
CA PRO A 20 -23.30 -7.55 0.49
C PRO A 20 -24.33 -6.83 -0.40
N VAL A 21 -25.44 -6.37 0.20
CA VAL A 21 -26.50 -5.63 -0.50
C VAL A 21 -25.99 -4.26 -0.96
N TYR A 22 -25.24 -3.57 -0.09
CA TYR A 22 -24.58 -2.31 -0.46
C TYR A 22 -23.66 -2.49 -1.68
N LEU A 23 -22.81 -3.51 -1.67
CA LEU A 23 -21.86 -3.78 -2.77
C LEU A 23 -22.59 -4.10 -4.08
N GLN A 24 -23.68 -4.87 -4.01
CA GLN A 24 -24.52 -5.16 -5.17
C GLN A 24 -25.14 -3.87 -5.75
N MET A 25 -25.76 -3.04 -4.91
CA MET A 25 -26.35 -1.78 -5.37
C MET A 25 -25.31 -0.76 -5.83
N GLN A 26 -24.09 -0.79 -5.28
CA GLN A 26 -22.97 -0.01 -5.76
C GLN A 26 -22.58 -0.39 -7.19
N LYS A 27 -22.50 -1.70 -7.49
CA LYS A 27 -22.21 -2.22 -8.85
C LYS A 27 -23.28 -1.79 -9.85
N GLU A 28 -24.55 -1.75 -9.43
CA GLU A 28 -25.68 -1.29 -10.23
C GLU A 28 -25.86 0.24 -10.30
N LYS A 29 -25.01 1.02 -9.60
CA LYS A 29 -25.11 2.48 -9.46
C LYS A 29 -26.43 2.96 -8.82
N LYS A 30 -27.04 2.16 -7.94
CA LYS A 30 -28.30 2.44 -7.23
C LYS A 30 -28.10 2.78 -5.75
N LEU A 31 -27.03 3.49 -5.41
CA LEU A 31 -26.70 3.80 -4.01
C LEU A 31 -27.76 4.65 -3.29
N VAL A 32 -28.43 5.56 -3.99
CA VAL A 32 -29.51 6.37 -3.39
C VAL A 32 -30.64 5.47 -2.90
N GLN A 33 -31.09 4.55 -3.75
CA GLN A 33 -32.13 3.57 -3.42
C GLN A 33 -31.73 2.66 -2.25
N PHE A 34 -30.45 2.24 -2.20
CA PHE A 34 -29.94 1.49 -1.06
C PHE A 34 -30.18 2.24 0.26
N PHE A 35 -29.78 3.51 0.33
CA PHE A 35 -29.90 4.29 1.56
C PHE A 35 -31.36 4.62 1.90
N GLU A 36 -32.21 4.87 0.90
CA GLU A 36 -33.66 5.05 1.09
C GLU A 36 -34.32 3.81 1.72
N LEU A 37 -33.86 2.60 1.36
CA LEU A 37 -34.34 1.35 1.95
C LEU A 37 -33.67 1.04 3.30
N LEU A 38 -32.40 1.43 3.47
CA LEU A 38 -31.63 1.17 4.68
C LEU A 38 -32.15 1.98 5.87
N TYR A 39 -32.44 3.27 5.68
CA TYR A 39 -32.78 4.15 6.80
C TYR A 39 -34.04 3.70 7.58
N PRO A 40 -35.18 3.39 6.93
CA PRO A 40 -36.35 2.92 7.67
C PRO A 40 -36.06 1.65 8.47
N LYS A 41 -35.32 0.69 7.89
CA LYS A 41 -34.92 -0.54 8.60
C LYS A 41 -34.04 -0.24 9.81
N TRP A 42 -33.04 0.62 9.63
CA TRP A 42 -32.13 1.03 10.69
C TRP A 42 -32.86 1.69 11.85
N PHE A 43 -33.66 2.73 11.56
CA PHE A 43 -34.35 3.50 12.61
C PHE A 43 -35.52 2.73 13.23
N SER A 44 -36.05 1.71 12.55
CA SER A 44 -37.01 0.77 13.17
C SER A 44 -36.36 -0.16 14.18
N GLN A 45 -35.11 -0.60 13.94
CA GLN A 45 -34.39 -1.51 14.83
C GLN A 45 -33.65 -0.75 15.94
N PHE A 46 -33.13 0.43 15.61
CA PHE A 46 -32.33 1.29 16.49
C PHE A 46 -32.92 2.72 16.46
N PRO A 47 -34.05 2.95 17.15
CA PRO A 47 -34.64 4.28 17.22
C PRO A 47 -33.62 5.26 17.85
N GLU A 48 -33.56 6.48 17.32
CA GLU A 48 -32.76 7.53 17.96
C GLU A 48 -33.49 7.92 19.24
N HIS A 49 -33.00 7.41 20.36
CA HIS A 49 -33.28 8.02 21.63
C HIS A 49 -32.57 9.37 21.61
N ILE A 50 -33.32 10.43 21.88
CA ILE A 50 -32.73 11.68 22.36
C ILE A 50 -32.04 11.25 23.64
N LYS A 51 -30.76 10.89 23.53
CA LYS A 51 -29.97 10.68 24.72
C LYS A 51 -30.03 12.02 25.41
N ASP A 52 -30.51 12.01 26.65
CA ASP A 52 -30.30 13.13 27.56
C ASP A 52 -28.85 13.59 27.38
N PRO A 53 -28.62 14.91 27.30
CA PRO A 53 -27.33 15.49 26.97
C PRO A 53 -26.25 14.69 27.69
N PRO A 54 -25.26 14.16 26.94
CA PRO A 54 -24.40 13.08 27.40
C PRO A 54 -23.88 13.45 28.76
N ASP A 55 -24.07 12.56 29.75
CA ASP A 55 -23.61 12.71 31.12
C ASP A 55 -22.19 13.30 31.15
N GLU A 56 -22.08 14.63 31.13
CA GLU A 56 -21.07 15.30 31.90
C GLU A 56 -21.40 14.83 33.31
N GLU A 57 -20.51 14.06 33.90
CA GLU A 57 -20.55 13.70 35.32
C GLU A 57 -20.47 14.99 36.16
N ALA A 58 -21.53 15.79 36.13
CA ALA A 58 -21.87 16.76 37.13
C ALA A 58 -22.60 15.98 38.22
N ASP A 59 -21.99 15.97 39.39
CA ASP A 59 -22.54 15.57 40.67
C ASP A 59 -23.92 16.22 40.90
N ILE A 60 -25.02 15.51 40.58
CA ILE A 60 -26.39 15.93 40.86
C ILE A 60 -27.03 14.93 41.81
N GLY A 61 -26.60 14.96 43.06
CA GLY A 61 -27.38 14.44 44.18
C GLY A 61 -28.39 15.48 44.67
N GLN A 62 -29.45 15.81 43.91
CA GLN A 62 -30.55 16.64 44.45
C GLN A 62 -31.88 16.75 43.66
N SER A 63 -32.12 16.04 42.54
CA SER A 63 -33.36 16.25 41.75
C SER A 63 -34.55 15.34 42.09
N ASP A 64 -34.37 14.26 42.85
CA ASP A 64 -35.47 13.31 43.12
C ASP A 64 -36.51 13.84 44.12
N ALA A 65 -36.23 14.94 44.83
CA ALA A 65 -37.19 15.57 45.74
C ALA A 65 -38.23 16.44 45.01
N ALA A 66 -37.83 17.12 43.92
CA ALA A 66 -38.71 18.05 43.20
C ALA A 66 -39.74 17.33 42.31
N ILE A 67 -39.38 16.15 41.78
CA ILE A 67 -40.29 15.36 40.94
C ILE A 67 -41.41 14.72 41.79
N ASN A 68 -41.10 14.33 43.02
CA ASN A 68 -42.09 13.76 43.95
C ASN A 68 -43.06 14.82 44.52
N GLU A 69 -42.67 16.10 44.57
CA GLU A 69 -43.54 17.19 45.00
C GLU A 69 -44.59 17.54 43.92
N ILE A 70 -44.22 17.47 42.64
CA ILE A 70 -45.14 17.71 41.51
C ILE A 70 -46.15 16.55 41.36
N ILE A 71 -45.76 15.31 41.66
CA ILE A 71 -46.67 14.15 41.61
C ILE A 71 -47.69 14.19 42.77
N ALA A 72 -47.34 14.76 43.92
CA ALA A 72 -48.25 14.90 45.06
C ALA A 72 -49.34 15.97 44.84
N GLU A 73 -49.16 16.91 43.90
CA GLU A 73 -50.11 17.99 43.60
C GLU A 73 -51.18 17.62 42.57
N LEU A 74 -51.04 16.47 41.89
CA LEU A 74 -51.95 16.02 40.83
C LEU A 74 -53.15 15.18 41.30
N ASP A 75 -53.26 14.87 42.60
CA ASP A 75 -54.40 14.13 43.18
C ASP A 75 -55.58 15.03 43.63
N ASN A 76 -55.55 16.34 43.35
CA ASN A 76 -56.69 17.26 43.57
C ASN A 76 -57.52 17.43 42.29
N GLU A 77 -58.65 16.71 42.22
CA GLU A 77 -59.54 16.51 41.05
C GLU A 77 -60.23 17.74 40.43
N ASP A 78 -59.96 18.99 40.85
CA ASP A 78 -60.71 20.17 40.36
C ASP A 78 -59.83 21.33 39.83
N THR A 79 -58.57 21.09 39.47
CA THR A 79 -57.70 22.14 38.93
C THR A 79 -57.90 22.31 37.42
N ILE A 80 -58.73 23.29 37.04
CA ILE A 80 -58.88 23.76 35.65
C ILE A 80 -57.52 24.29 35.17
N ILE A 81 -56.80 23.49 34.39
CA ILE A 81 -55.52 23.91 33.78
C ILE A 81 -55.80 25.11 32.86
N PRO A 82 -55.16 26.26 33.09
CA PRO A 82 -55.38 27.45 32.26
C PRO A 82 -54.89 27.16 30.82
N VAL A 83 -55.72 27.50 29.83
CA VAL A 83 -55.50 27.26 28.39
C VAL A 83 -54.12 27.75 27.89
N SER A 84 -53.50 28.72 28.58
CA SER A 84 -52.15 29.20 28.32
C SER A 84 -51.03 28.16 28.46
N ASP A 85 -51.23 27.08 29.22
CA ASP A 85 -50.23 26.02 29.35
C ASP A 85 -50.35 24.94 28.26
N LEU A 86 -51.47 24.89 27.51
CA LEU A 86 -51.62 24.00 26.36
C LEU A 86 -50.81 24.48 25.14
N GLU A 87 -50.67 25.79 24.95
CA GLU A 87 -49.82 26.37 23.90
C GLU A 87 -48.32 26.14 24.15
N LYS A 88 -47.91 25.94 25.41
CA LYS A 88 -46.53 25.56 25.74
C LYS A 88 -46.23 24.11 25.34
N LEU A 89 -47.18 23.17 25.50
CA LEU A 89 -46.98 21.80 25.03
C LEU A 89 -46.79 21.71 23.52
N THR A 90 -47.57 22.48 22.74
CA THR A 90 -47.44 22.46 21.27
C THR A 90 -46.13 23.06 20.76
N ASN A 91 -45.55 24.02 21.49
CA ASN A 91 -44.24 24.59 21.14
C ASN A 91 -43.09 23.66 21.56
N LEU A 92 -43.24 22.95 22.69
CA LEU A 92 -42.30 21.94 23.14
C LEU A 92 -42.17 20.79 22.13
N ASP A 93 -43.30 20.38 21.53
CA ASP A 93 -43.33 19.36 20.49
C ASP A 93 -42.58 19.80 19.22
N ALA A 94 -42.66 21.08 18.84
CA ALA A 94 -41.96 21.59 17.67
C ALA A 94 -40.43 21.56 17.86
N GLU A 95 -39.94 22.03 19.00
CA GLU A 95 -38.51 22.01 19.35
C GLU A 95 -37.98 20.56 19.41
N LEU A 96 -38.76 19.64 19.99
CA LEU A 96 -38.40 18.22 20.06
C LEU A 96 -38.28 17.58 18.68
N THR A 97 -39.19 17.92 17.76
CA THR A 97 -39.14 17.40 16.38
C THR A 97 -37.94 17.92 15.61
N GLU A 98 -37.49 19.16 15.86
CA GLU A 98 -36.29 19.73 15.24
C GLU A 98 -35.02 19.00 15.71
N VAL A 99 -34.87 18.83 17.03
CA VAL A 99 -33.76 18.08 17.62
C VAL A 99 -33.70 16.63 17.12
N LEU A 100 -34.85 15.95 17.03
CA LEU A 100 -34.93 14.58 16.52
C LEU A 100 -34.56 14.49 15.03
N ASN A 101 -34.97 15.48 14.23
CA ASN A 101 -34.61 15.56 12.81
C ASN A 101 -33.10 15.72 12.63
N ASP A 102 -32.47 16.59 13.41
CA ASP A 102 -31.02 16.80 13.36
C ASP A 102 -30.24 15.56 13.78
N ALA A 103 -30.66 14.90 14.87
CA ALA A 103 -30.07 13.63 15.30
C ALA A 103 -30.17 12.56 14.20
N THR A 104 -31.33 12.46 13.55
CA THR A 104 -31.58 11.54 12.43
C THR A 104 -30.65 11.85 11.25
N GLN A 105 -30.52 13.12 10.85
CA GLN A 105 -29.63 13.52 9.75
C GLN A 105 -28.16 13.23 10.08
N HIS A 106 -27.74 13.49 11.32
CA HIS A 106 -26.39 13.18 11.76
C HIS A 106 -26.13 11.67 11.68
N ARG A 107 -27.06 10.83 12.11
CA ARG A 107 -26.93 9.37 12.00
C ARG A 107 -26.87 8.92 10.55
N ARG A 108 -27.73 9.44 9.67
CA ARG A 108 -27.69 9.15 8.22
C ARG A 108 -26.32 9.44 7.62
N LYS A 109 -25.69 10.56 8.00
CA LYS A 109 -24.31 10.90 7.58
C LYS A 109 -23.30 9.86 8.10
N LYS A 110 -23.36 9.51 9.39
CA LYS A 110 -22.49 8.48 10.00
C LYS A 110 -22.62 7.12 9.31
N LEU A 111 -23.83 6.70 8.95
CA LEU A 111 -24.09 5.47 8.20
C LEU A 111 -23.43 5.50 6.81
N ARG A 112 -23.62 6.57 6.05
CA ARG A 112 -22.98 6.74 4.72
C ARG A 112 -21.46 6.67 4.81
N GLU A 113 -20.88 7.37 5.78
CA GLU A 113 -19.44 7.35 6.03
C GLU A 113 -18.95 5.97 6.45
N TRP A 114 -19.71 5.27 7.30
CA TRP A 114 -19.39 3.92 7.73
C TRP A 114 -19.33 2.97 6.54
N PHE A 115 -20.37 2.92 5.69
CA PHE A 115 -20.35 2.07 4.50
C PHE A 115 -19.17 2.47 3.59
N ARG A 116 -19.03 3.74 3.25
CA ARG A 116 -17.92 4.23 2.40
C ARG A 116 -16.53 3.82 2.92
N ASN A 117 -16.34 3.75 4.24
CA ASN A 117 -15.05 3.41 4.84
C ASN A 117 -14.86 1.91 5.08
N ASN A 118 -15.94 1.14 5.23
CA ASN A 118 -15.89 -0.30 5.56
C ASN A 118 -16.23 -1.23 4.39
N THR A 119 -16.75 -0.72 3.28
CA THR A 119 -17.08 -1.50 2.06
C THR A 119 -16.25 -1.14 0.85
N LYS A 120 -15.32 -0.18 0.97
CA LYS A 120 -14.10 -0.32 0.19
C LYS A 120 -13.58 -1.67 0.60
N GLU A 121 -13.71 -2.67 -0.28
CA GLU A 121 -12.98 -3.91 -0.14
C GLU A 121 -11.62 -3.53 0.39
N LYS A 122 -11.04 -4.33 1.27
CA LYS A 122 -9.60 -4.27 1.45
C LYS A 122 -8.89 -4.63 0.12
N THR A 123 -9.26 -4.07 -1.03
CA THR A 123 -8.36 -3.14 -1.71
C THR A 123 -7.69 -2.31 -0.63
N THR A 124 -6.66 -2.92 -0.05
CA THR A 124 -5.60 -2.19 0.59
C THR A 124 -5.40 -0.90 -0.22
N PRO A 125 -5.15 0.24 0.39
CA PRO A 125 -4.69 1.42 -0.33
C PRO A 125 -3.36 1.18 -1.10
N GLY A 126 -2.88 -0.06 -1.20
CA GLY A 126 -2.37 -0.56 -2.46
C GLY A 126 -3.17 -1.72 -3.00
N GLY A 127 -3.46 -1.67 -4.30
CA GLY A 127 -3.41 -2.90 -5.08
C GLY A 127 -2.21 -3.74 -4.64
N THR A 128 -2.30 -5.06 -4.81
CA THR A 128 -1.16 -5.96 -4.64
C THR A 128 0.12 -5.26 -5.08
N LEU A 129 1.22 -5.40 -4.33
CA LEU A 129 2.48 -4.70 -4.56
C LEU A 129 2.83 -4.60 -6.06
N THR A 130 2.48 -5.66 -6.77
CA THR A 130 2.41 -5.89 -8.22
C THR A 130 1.66 -4.81 -9.00
N SER A 131 0.39 -4.53 -8.74
CA SER A 131 -0.41 -3.48 -9.36
C SER A 131 0.16 -2.10 -9.09
N LYS A 132 0.75 -1.86 -7.91
CA LYS A 132 1.46 -0.61 -7.61
C LYS A 132 2.76 -0.49 -8.39
N ILE A 133 3.57 -1.56 -8.46
CA ILE A 133 4.80 -1.63 -9.24
C ILE A 133 4.48 -1.47 -10.72
N LEU A 134 3.48 -2.16 -11.25
CA LEU A 134 3.05 -2.06 -12.63
C LEU A 134 2.45 -0.71 -12.95
N SER A 135 1.67 -0.12 -12.04
CA SER A 135 1.20 1.26 -12.22
C SER A 135 2.39 2.23 -12.27
N THR A 136 3.40 2.02 -11.42
CA THR A 136 4.65 2.81 -11.44
C THR A 136 5.45 2.59 -12.73
N LEU A 137 5.66 1.33 -13.16
CA LEU A 137 6.41 0.95 -14.36
C LEU A 137 5.71 1.38 -15.66
N LEU A 138 4.38 1.30 -15.70
CA LEU A 138 3.56 1.74 -16.83
C LEU A 138 3.30 3.26 -16.80
N GLY A 139 3.92 4.00 -15.87
CA GLY A 139 3.73 5.44 -15.70
C GLY A 139 2.32 5.84 -15.26
N GLN A 140 1.47 4.87 -14.93
CA GLN A 140 0.18 5.09 -14.28
C GLN A 140 0.43 5.42 -12.81
N ARG A 141 0.73 6.70 -12.56
CA ARG A 141 0.88 7.25 -11.20
C ARG A 141 -0.16 6.63 -10.26
N ALA A 142 0.29 5.95 -9.20
CA ALA A 142 -0.60 5.48 -8.15
C ALA A 142 -1.47 6.68 -7.73
N ARG A 143 -2.76 6.62 -8.06
CA ARG A 143 -3.67 7.75 -7.85
C ARG A 143 -3.69 8.08 -6.37
N GLY A 144 -3.07 9.19 -5.96
CA GLY A 144 -3.16 9.68 -4.59
C GLY A 144 -1.93 10.41 -4.05
N THR A 145 -0.72 10.16 -4.55
CA THR A 145 0.46 10.90 -4.04
C THR A 145 0.65 12.16 -4.85
N GLN A 146 0.19 13.30 -4.33
CA GLN A 146 0.48 14.62 -4.88
C GLN A 146 2.00 14.88 -4.85
N ASP A 147 2.54 15.56 -5.88
CA ASP A 147 3.94 16.01 -5.86
C ASP A 147 4.11 16.99 -4.68
N LEU A 148 5.22 16.87 -3.95
CA LEU A 148 5.54 17.83 -2.88
C LEU A 148 5.69 19.21 -3.49
N LYS A 149 5.17 20.20 -2.78
CA LYS A 149 5.37 21.62 -3.11
C LYS A 149 6.72 22.09 -2.56
N GLU A 150 7.31 23.09 -3.19
CA GLU A 150 8.60 23.68 -2.75
C GLU A 150 8.56 24.12 -1.28
N VAL A 151 7.45 24.71 -0.82
CA VAL A 151 7.27 25.13 0.58
C VAL A 151 7.31 23.94 1.56
N GLU A 152 6.79 22.77 1.15
CA GLU A 152 6.82 21.56 1.97
C GLU A 152 8.25 20.99 2.05
N VAL A 153 8.99 21.01 0.94
CA VAL A 153 10.41 20.60 0.90
C VAL A 153 11.27 21.58 1.72
N TYR A 154 11.04 22.89 1.61
CA TYR A 154 11.69 23.90 2.45
C TYR A 154 11.46 23.64 3.94
N SER A 155 10.23 23.28 4.33
CA SER A 155 9.95 22.91 5.72
C SER A 155 10.80 21.70 6.15
N GLN A 156 10.96 20.68 5.31
CA GLN A 156 11.77 19.51 5.65
C GLN A 156 13.25 19.87 5.86
N LEU A 157 13.80 20.75 5.03
CA LEU A 157 15.22 21.13 5.09
C LEU A 157 15.52 22.16 6.20
N HIS A 158 14.61 23.11 6.47
CA HIS A 158 14.89 24.29 7.28
C HIS A 158 13.93 24.52 8.46
N TYR A 159 13.04 23.57 8.79
CA TYR A 159 12.08 23.76 9.88
C TYR A 159 12.78 24.02 11.22
N GLU A 160 13.73 23.16 11.60
CA GLU A 160 14.41 23.23 12.90
C GLU A 160 15.19 24.54 13.09
N THR A 161 15.79 25.07 12.02
CA THR A 161 16.67 26.25 12.09
C THR A 161 15.94 27.57 11.93
N LYS A 162 14.92 27.66 11.07
CA LYS A 162 14.28 28.93 10.69
C LYS A 162 12.82 29.07 11.10
N VAL A 163 12.04 27.99 11.00
CA VAL A 163 10.57 28.06 11.16
C VAL A 163 10.14 27.78 12.59
N LYS A 164 10.82 26.86 13.29
CA LYS A 164 10.42 26.34 14.60
C LYS A 164 10.35 27.40 15.70
N SER A 165 11.28 28.35 15.71
CA SER A 165 11.28 29.45 16.68
C SER A 165 10.04 30.33 16.52
N LEU A 166 9.76 30.78 15.29
CA LEU A 166 8.61 31.62 14.98
C LEU A 166 7.29 30.94 15.31
N VAL A 167 7.15 29.66 14.97
CA VAL A 167 5.96 28.86 15.30
C VAL A 167 5.81 28.70 16.81
N SER A 168 6.92 28.48 17.53
CA SER A 168 6.86 28.33 18.99
C SER A 168 6.46 29.64 19.69
N ASP A 169 6.90 30.78 19.15
CA ASP A 169 6.53 32.09 19.67
C ASP A 169 5.05 32.40 19.38
N ASP A 170 4.56 32.12 18.17
CA ASP A 170 3.15 32.28 17.79
C ASP A 170 2.21 31.40 18.61
N ILE A 171 2.59 30.13 18.86
CA ILE A 171 1.83 29.22 19.73
C ILE A 171 1.74 29.75 21.16
N LYS A 172 2.82 30.37 21.67
CA LYS A 172 2.86 30.95 23.02
C LYS A 172 2.02 32.23 23.10
N GLU A 173 2.14 33.12 22.11
CA GLU A 173 1.46 34.41 22.07
C GLU A 173 -0.06 34.24 21.90
N ASN A 174 -0.48 33.43 20.93
CA ASN A 174 -1.88 33.21 20.60
C ASN A 174 -2.55 32.08 21.40
N LYS A 175 -1.81 31.41 22.29
CA LYS A 175 -2.29 30.28 23.12
C LYS A 175 -3.02 29.22 22.31
N LEU A 176 -2.48 28.87 21.14
CA LEU A 176 -3.12 27.93 20.20
C LEU A 176 -3.15 26.53 20.81
N ALA A 177 -4.32 26.12 21.31
CA ALA A 177 -4.49 24.81 21.95
C ALA A 177 -4.78 23.70 20.93
N LEU A 178 -5.54 24.00 19.87
CA LEU A 178 -6.03 23.01 18.92
C LEU A 178 -4.95 22.58 17.91
N PRO A 179 -4.81 21.28 17.60
CA PRO A 179 -3.85 20.78 16.61
C PRO A 179 -3.95 21.45 15.23
N ASP A 180 -5.17 21.71 14.76
CA ASP A 180 -5.40 22.34 13.45
C ASP A 180 -4.90 23.78 13.40
N GLN A 181 -5.05 24.52 14.50
CA GLN A 181 -4.55 25.89 14.61
C GLN A 181 -3.01 25.91 14.57
N LYS A 182 -2.36 24.96 15.28
CA LYS A 182 -0.90 24.81 15.25
C LYS A 182 -0.41 24.47 13.84
N LEU A 183 -1.12 23.62 13.11
CA LEU A 183 -0.78 23.27 11.73
C LEU A 183 -0.88 24.49 10.80
N HIS A 184 -1.93 25.30 10.94
CA HIS A 184 -2.07 26.55 10.19
C HIS A 184 -0.94 27.55 10.49
N ALA A 185 -0.55 27.69 11.76
CA ALA A 185 0.60 28.51 12.14
C ALA A 185 1.89 28.03 11.47
N VAL A 186 2.15 26.71 11.47
CA VAL A 186 3.31 26.12 10.78
C VAL A 186 3.28 26.44 9.28
N GLN A 187 2.16 26.20 8.61
CA GLN A 187 2.03 26.44 7.17
C GLN A 187 2.21 27.92 6.82
N HIS A 188 1.63 28.82 7.63
CA HIS A 188 1.75 30.26 7.46
C HIS A 188 3.20 30.72 7.61
N HIS A 189 3.85 30.39 8.73
CA HIS A 189 5.23 30.80 8.98
C HIS A 189 6.23 30.19 7.99
N THR A 190 6.05 28.92 7.61
CA THR A 190 6.89 28.27 6.57
C THR A 190 6.80 29.04 5.26
N SER A 191 5.58 29.39 4.82
CA SER A 191 5.36 30.13 3.58
C SER A 191 6.00 31.53 3.64
N GLN A 192 5.85 32.23 4.77
CA GLN A 192 6.47 33.55 4.98
C GLN A 192 8.00 33.50 4.99
N CYS A 193 8.59 32.51 5.65
CA CYS A 193 10.03 32.28 5.66
C CYS A 193 10.56 31.99 4.25
N PHE A 194 9.89 31.08 3.52
CA PHE A 194 10.27 30.73 2.16
C PHE A 194 10.23 31.94 1.22
N LEU A 195 9.20 32.79 1.32
CA LEU A 195 9.10 34.01 0.49
C LEU A 195 10.24 35.00 0.74
N LYS A 196 10.64 35.19 2.01
CA LYS A 196 11.70 36.12 2.43
C LYS A 196 13.12 35.59 2.21
N GLU A 197 13.25 34.30 1.91
CA GLU A 197 14.53 33.65 1.71
C GLU A 197 15.24 34.15 0.44
N SER A 198 16.57 34.03 0.44
CA SER A 198 17.40 34.33 -0.72
C SER A 198 17.09 33.40 -1.90
N GLU A 199 17.35 33.89 -3.12
CA GLU A 199 17.09 33.12 -4.34
C GLU A 199 17.91 31.82 -4.38
N HIS A 200 19.14 31.84 -3.86
CA HIS A 200 20.00 30.65 -3.79
C HIS A 200 19.34 29.49 -3.01
N VAL A 201 18.72 29.77 -1.86
CA VAL A 201 18.05 28.70 -1.08
C VAL A 201 16.76 28.25 -1.78
N LYS A 202 16.08 29.15 -2.49
CA LYS A 202 14.91 28.78 -3.31
C LYS A 202 15.31 27.86 -4.46
N ASP A 203 16.44 28.13 -5.10
CA ASP A 203 17.00 27.28 -6.16
C ASP A 203 17.37 25.89 -5.62
N GLU A 204 18.06 25.82 -4.47
CA GLU A 204 18.39 24.57 -3.77
C GLU A 204 17.12 23.76 -3.45
N VAL A 205 16.10 24.40 -2.87
CA VAL A 205 14.81 23.76 -2.57
C VAL A 205 14.11 23.27 -3.84
N ARG A 206 14.20 24.01 -4.95
CA ARG A 206 13.61 23.62 -6.24
C ARG A 206 14.30 22.39 -6.82
N GLU A 207 15.63 22.34 -6.77
CA GLU A 207 16.42 21.18 -7.18
C GLU A 207 16.08 19.94 -6.33
N GLU A 208 16.02 20.10 -5.01
CA GLU A 208 15.65 19.02 -4.10
C GLU A 208 14.21 18.57 -4.32
N THR A 209 13.28 19.51 -4.58
CA THR A 209 11.89 19.20 -4.92
C THR A 209 11.79 18.37 -6.19
N LEU A 210 12.56 18.71 -7.22
CA LEU A 210 12.65 17.91 -8.45
C LEU A 210 13.24 16.53 -8.15
N CYS A 211 14.29 16.44 -7.34
CA CYS A 211 14.91 15.18 -6.95
C CYS A 211 13.92 14.27 -6.23
N ILE A 212 13.26 14.75 -5.17
CA ILE A 212 12.30 13.97 -4.37
C ILE A 212 11.09 13.56 -5.23
N ASN A 213 10.52 14.49 -6.01
CA ASN A 213 9.37 14.16 -6.84
C ASN A 213 9.75 13.16 -7.95
N THR A 214 10.96 13.27 -8.51
CA THR A 214 11.48 12.31 -9.50
C THR A 214 11.73 10.94 -8.87
N ALA A 215 12.34 10.89 -7.68
CA ALA A 215 12.56 9.65 -6.93
C ALA A 215 11.22 8.98 -6.53
N ARG A 216 10.20 9.77 -6.14
CA ARG A 216 8.84 9.26 -5.88
C ARG A 216 8.17 8.74 -7.15
N LYS A 217 8.34 9.44 -8.27
CA LYS A 217 7.81 9.01 -9.58
C LYS A 217 8.45 7.72 -10.07
N LEU A 218 9.76 7.56 -9.86
CA LEU A 218 10.52 6.38 -10.26
C LEU A 218 10.47 5.24 -9.23
N GLY A 219 9.70 5.40 -8.14
CA GLY A 219 9.56 4.36 -7.13
C GLY A 219 10.84 4.10 -6.35
N SER A 220 11.38 5.12 -5.67
CA SER A 220 12.45 5.01 -4.66
C SER A 220 13.61 4.08 -5.05
N VAL A 221 14.08 4.16 -6.29
CA VAL A 221 15.46 3.80 -6.56
C VAL A 221 16.27 4.92 -5.91
N VAL A 222 16.73 4.71 -4.68
CA VAL A 222 17.63 5.65 -4.00
C VAL A 222 18.94 5.65 -4.78
N VAL A 223 19.01 6.53 -5.78
CA VAL A 223 20.22 6.79 -6.56
C VAL A 223 21.24 7.37 -5.57
N GLY A 224 22.26 6.58 -5.23
CA GLY A 224 23.35 7.00 -4.34
C GLY A 224 23.41 6.31 -2.97
N LYS A 225 22.54 5.34 -2.67
CA LYS A 225 22.82 4.42 -1.55
C LYS A 225 23.88 3.42 -2.01
N ASP A 226 24.99 3.30 -1.30
CA ASP A 226 25.93 2.19 -1.51
C ASP A 226 25.27 0.90 -1.04
N TRP A 227 24.85 0.06 -2.00
CA TRP A 227 24.25 -1.22 -1.69
C TRP A 227 25.34 -2.20 -1.25
N THR A 228 25.12 -2.87 -0.13
CA THR A 228 25.98 -3.99 0.28
C THR A 228 25.83 -5.15 -0.71
N LYS A 229 26.88 -5.95 -0.87
CA LYS A 229 26.87 -7.09 -1.80
C LYS A 229 25.76 -8.09 -1.46
N GLU A 230 25.47 -8.23 -0.18
CA GLU A 230 24.43 -9.08 0.38
C GLU A 230 23.02 -8.56 0.08
N GLU A 231 22.81 -7.23 0.13
CA GLU A 231 21.54 -6.62 -0.29
C GLU A 231 21.31 -6.81 -1.80
N ILE A 232 22.34 -6.63 -2.63
CA ILE A 232 22.27 -6.88 -4.07
C ILE A 232 21.92 -8.34 -4.34
N TYR A 233 22.63 -9.29 -3.72
CA TYR A 233 22.36 -10.71 -3.88
C TYR A 233 20.93 -11.07 -3.48
N ARG A 234 20.45 -10.58 -2.33
CA ARG A 234 19.07 -10.80 -1.89
C ARG A 234 18.06 -10.27 -2.90
N THR A 235 18.30 -9.07 -3.42
CA THR A 235 17.44 -8.45 -4.45
C THR A 235 17.38 -9.31 -5.70
N ILE A 236 18.51 -9.89 -6.12
CA ILE A 236 18.56 -10.82 -7.26
C ILE A 236 17.76 -12.10 -6.98
N GLN A 237 17.80 -12.64 -5.75
CA GLN A 237 17.03 -13.82 -5.37
C GLN A 237 15.52 -13.56 -5.25
N GLU A 238 15.10 -12.35 -4.89
CA GLU A 238 13.69 -11.94 -4.82
C GLU A 238 13.09 -11.62 -6.21
N LEU A 239 13.96 -11.36 -7.18
CA LEU A 239 13.58 -10.90 -8.51
C LEU A 239 12.64 -11.86 -9.28
N PRO A 240 12.80 -13.20 -9.25
CA PRO A 240 11.83 -14.12 -9.87
C PRO A 240 10.41 -13.96 -9.33
N ILE A 241 10.24 -13.69 -8.03
CA ILE A 241 8.93 -13.50 -7.40
C ILE A 241 8.27 -12.23 -7.95
N VAL A 242 9.04 -11.14 -8.00
CA VAL A 242 8.58 -9.85 -8.52
C VAL A 242 8.25 -9.95 -10.02
N LEU A 243 9.10 -10.63 -10.81
CA LEU A 243 8.86 -10.84 -12.23
C LEU A 243 7.65 -11.72 -12.49
N GLY A 244 7.42 -12.75 -11.69
CA GLY A 244 6.26 -13.62 -11.85
C GLY A 244 4.95 -12.87 -11.70
N GLN A 245 4.90 -12.04 -10.67
CA GLN A 245 3.81 -11.12 -10.43
C GLN A 245 3.60 -10.13 -11.59
N ILE A 246 4.68 -9.52 -12.10
CA ILE A 246 4.61 -8.58 -13.22
C ILE A 246 4.11 -9.29 -14.50
N PHE A 247 4.67 -10.45 -14.83
CA PHE A 247 4.33 -11.17 -16.05
C PHE A 247 2.93 -11.79 -15.99
N GLU A 248 2.45 -12.19 -14.83
CA GLU A 248 1.06 -12.65 -14.64
C GLU A 248 0.05 -11.53 -14.92
N GLU A 249 0.29 -10.34 -14.38
CA GLU A 249 -0.54 -9.18 -14.67
C GLU A 249 -0.46 -8.76 -16.15
N LEU A 250 0.75 -8.72 -16.73
CA LEU A 250 0.92 -8.41 -18.15
C LEU A 250 0.24 -9.45 -19.04
N SER A 251 0.32 -10.73 -18.70
CA SER A 251 -0.35 -11.80 -19.45
C SER A 251 -1.86 -11.61 -19.41
N THR A 252 -2.42 -11.32 -18.22
CA THR A 252 -3.84 -11.02 -18.06
C THR A 252 -4.27 -9.82 -18.91
N LEU A 253 -3.49 -8.74 -18.90
CA LEU A 253 -3.79 -7.52 -19.65
C LEU A 253 -3.70 -7.68 -21.17
N THR A 254 -2.78 -8.53 -21.64
CA THR A 254 -2.55 -8.76 -23.07
C THR A 254 -3.36 -9.92 -23.64
N GLY A 255 -4.25 -10.52 -22.85
CA GLY A 255 -5.09 -11.63 -23.30
C GLY A 255 -4.32 -12.96 -23.42
N GLY A 256 -3.32 -13.17 -22.58
CA GLY A 256 -2.60 -14.44 -22.46
C GLY A 256 -1.24 -14.46 -23.16
N TRP A 257 -0.53 -13.34 -23.29
CA TRP A 257 0.83 -13.40 -23.85
C TRP A 257 1.78 -14.18 -22.94
N HIS A 258 2.75 -14.82 -23.56
CA HIS A 258 3.85 -15.51 -22.91
C HIS A 258 5.10 -14.63 -22.90
N TYR A 259 5.81 -14.63 -21.77
CA TYR A 259 7.01 -13.81 -21.60
C TYR A 259 8.21 -14.69 -21.27
N SER A 260 9.36 -14.33 -21.84
CA SER A 260 10.63 -14.98 -21.55
C SER A 260 11.68 -13.90 -21.37
N LEU A 261 12.36 -13.92 -20.21
CA LEU A 261 13.39 -12.97 -19.86
C LEU A 261 14.67 -13.71 -19.49
N VAL A 262 15.78 -13.35 -20.14
CA VAL A 262 17.13 -13.80 -19.79
C VAL A 262 17.89 -12.58 -19.31
N MET A 263 18.53 -12.70 -18.16
CA MET A 263 19.32 -11.64 -17.55
C MET A 263 20.58 -12.21 -16.94
N GLY A 264 21.60 -11.38 -16.75
CA GLY A 264 22.83 -11.81 -16.11
C GLY A 264 23.78 -10.67 -15.86
N GLY A 265 24.77 -10.92 -15.01
CA GLY A 265 25.73 -9.95 -14.53
C GLY A 265 26.82 -10.59 -13.70
N GLN A 266 27.67 -9.78 -13.07
CA GLN A 266 28.65 -10.29 -12.11
C GLN A 266 27.93 -10.76 -10.85
N ASP A 267 28.32 -11.92 -10.35
CA ASP A 267 27.90 -12.41 -9.05
C ASP A 267 28.46 -11.47 -7.96
N PRO A 268 27.60 -10.88 -7.10
CA PRO A 268 28.09 -9.99 -6.04
C PRO A 268 28.93 -10.71 -4.97
N LEU A 269 28.74 -12.03 -4.79
CA LEU A 269 29.42 -12.84 -3.78
C LEU A 269 30.68 -13.53 -4.34
N CYS A 270 30.66 -13.93 -5.61
CA CYS A 270 31.81 -14.54 -6.28
C CYS A 270 32.62 -13.46 -7.03
N LYS A 271 33.94 -13.42 -6.84
CA LYS A 271 34.81 -12.35 -7.37
C LYS A 271 34.93 -12.34 -8.90
N GLY A 272 33.90 -11.83 -9.58
CA GLY A 272 33.89 -11.63 -11.02
C GLY A 272 33.32 -12.79 -11.84
N ASP A 273 32.78 -13.83 -11.19
CA ASP A 273 32.04 -14.88 -11.89
C ASP A 273 30.75 -14.30 -12.48
N ILE A 274 30.33 -14.83 -13.61
CA ILE A 274 29.12 -14.40 -14.29
C ILE A 274 27.97 -15.29 -13.84
N MET A 275 26.90 -14.66 -13.37
CA MET A 275 25.65 -15.32 -13.04
C MET A 275 24.60 -14.98 -14.09
N THR A 276 23.89 -16.00 -14.57
CA THR A 276 22.79 -15.86 -15.53
C THR A 276 21.51 -16.44 -14.92
N LEU A 277 20.40 -15.74 -15.13
CA LEU A 277 19.07 -16.14 -14.69
C LEU A 277 18.12 -16.09 -15.88
N SER A 278 17.22 -17.07 -15.96
CA SER A 278 16.16 -17.13 -16.96
C SER A 278 14.81 -17.29 -16.28
N TYR A 279 13.87 -16.40 -16.59
CA TYR A 279 12.49 -16.44 -16.09
C TYR A 279 11.52 -16.56 -17.26
N HIS A 280 10.55 -17.48 -17.14
CA HIS A 280 9.58 -17.76 -18.20
C HIS A 280 8.17 -17.76 -17.61
N HIS A 281 7.26 -17.00 -18.21
CA HIS A 281 5.86 -16.95 -17.80
C HIS A 281 4.95 -17.51 -18.89
N GLY A 282 4.05 -18.39 -18.44
CA GLY A 282 3.07 -19.09 -19.25
C GLY A 282 3.51 -20.49 -19.69
N LYS A 283 2.52 -21.30 -20.06
CA LYS A 283 2.67 -22.72 -20.40
C LYS A 283 2.14 -22.97 -21.81
N ALA A 284 2.79 -23.84 -22.57
CA ALA A 284 2.31 -24.30 -23.87
C ALA A 284 1.10 -25.25 -23.71
N LEU A 285 0.53 -25.74 -24.82
CA LEU A 285 -0.64 -26.64 -24.80
C LEU A 285 -0.39 -27.96 -24.08
N ASP A 286 0.86 -28.38 -24.00
CA ASP A 286 1.33 -29.55 -23.24
C ASP A 286 1.59 -29.24 -21.75
N GLY A 287 1.37 -28.00 -21.32
CA GLY A 287 1.63 -27.54 -19.97
C GLY A 287 3.11 -27.22 -19.68
N LEU A 288 4.00 -27.36 -20.66
CA LEU A 288 5.44 -27.12 -20.47
C LEU A 288 5.77 -25.62 -20.58
N SER A 289 6.73 -25.16 -19.79
CA SER A 289 7.31 -23.82 -19.93
C SER A 289 8.23 -23.74 -21.16
N PHE A 290 8.52 -22.53 -21.64
CA PHE A 290 9.42 -22.33 -22.79
C PHE A 290 10.79 -23.01 -22.61
N LYS A 291 11.33 -22.98 -21.38
CA LYS A 291 12.59 -23.68 -21.04
C LYS A 291 12.44 -25.20 -21.15
N ALA A 292 11.34 -25.75 -20.66
CA ALA A 292 11.11 -27.20 -20.67
C ALA A 292 10.77 -27.74 -22.07
N SER A 293 10.11 -26.95 -22.92
CA SER A 293 9.77 -27.33 -24.30
C SER A 293 10.96 -27.22 -25.26
N THR A 294 12.03 -26.52 -24.88
CA THR A 294 13.18 -26.24 -25.74
C THR A 294 14.35 -27.16 -25.42
N ALA A 295 14.64 -28.10 -26.32
CA ALA A 295 15.79 -29.00 -26.18
C ALA A 295 17.09 -28.20 -26.10
N ASN A 296 17.96 -28.54 -25.14
CA ASN A 296 19.24 -27.88 -24.90
C ASN A 296 19.13 -26.35 -24.73
N PHE A 297 18.06 -25.86 -24.08
CA PHE A 297 17.82 -24.43 -23.85
C PHE A 297 19.07 -23.69 -23.33
N HIS A 298 19.80 -24.30 -22.38
CA HIS A 298 21.02 -23.71 -21.83
C HIS A 298 22.09 -23.49 -22.90
N GLU A 299 22.35 -24.47 -23.76
CA GLU A 299 23.36 -24.36 -24.81
C GLU A 299 22.96 -23.36 -25.91
N GLN A 300 21.67 -23.32 -26.24
CA GLN A 300 21.18 -22.48 -27.34
C GLN A 300 21.01 -21.01 -26.95
N TYR A 301 20.60 -20.73 -25.70
CA TYR A 301 20.24 -19.38 -25.28
C TYR A 301 21.14 -18.84 -24.16
N LEU A 302 21.45 -19.63 -23.15
CA LEU A 302 22.24 -19.16 -22.00
C LEU A 302 23.73 -19.04 -22.32
N LEU A 303 24.34 -20.04 -22.96
CA LEU A 303 25.78 -19.97 -23.29
C LEU A 303 26.15 -18.80 -24.24
N PRO A 304 25.40 -18.51 -25.32
CA PRO A 304 25.70 -17.34 -26.14
C PRO A 304 25.57 -16.02 -25.36
N PHE A 305 24.61 -15.94 -24.45
CA PHE A 305 24.40 -14.79 -23.58
C PHE A 305 25.52 -14.65 -22.54
N GLU A 306 25.94 -15.73 -21.88
CA GLU A 306 27.09 -15.77 -20.97
C GLU A 306 28.39 -15.36 -21.68
N LYS A 307 28.61 -15.86 -22.90
CA LYS A 307 29.75 -15.45 -23.72
C LYS A 307 29.72 -13.96 -24.05
N HIS A 308 28.53 -13.40 -24.26
CA HIS A 308 28.35 -11.97 -24.45
C HIS A 308 28.70 -11.18 -23.17
N LEU A 309 28.17 -11.60 -22.02
CA LEU A 309 28.52 -11.01 -20.71
C LEU A 309 30.02 -11.11 -20.42
N GLY A 310 30.66 -12.22 -20.79
CA GLY A 310 32.11 -12.43 -20.69
C GLY A 310 32.92 -11.41 -21.48
N ARG A 311 32.40 -10.91 -22.62
CA ARG A 311 33.05 -9.83 -23.37
C ARG A 311 32.90 -8.47 -22.69
N ILE A 312 31.78 -8.24 -22.00
CA ILE A 312 31.50 -7.00 -21.28
C ILE A 312 32.34 -6.92 -20.01
N TYR A 313 32.31 -7.98 -19.19
CA TYR A 313 32.92 -7.99 -17.86
C TYR A 313 34.34 -8.60 -17.84
N GLY A 314 34.69 -9.48 -18.77
CA GLY A 314 36.02 -10.09 -18.84
C GLY A 314 37.13 -9.10 -19.19
N ALA A 315 36.82 -8.00 -19.87
CA ALA A 315 37.77 -6.94 -20.17
C ALA A 315 38.15 -6.08 -18.94
N SER A 316 37.30 -6.02 -17.91
CA SER A 316 37.56 -5.20 -16.71
C SER A 316 38.44 -5.92 -15.69
N LEU A 317 38.35 -7.26 -15.60
CA LEU A 317 39.16 -8.08 -14.69
C LEU A 317 40.65 -8.12 -15.05
N GLN A 318 41.03 -7.87 -16.30
CA GLN A 318 42.44 -7.86 -16.73
C GLN A 318 43.18 -6.54 -16.47
N ARG A 319 42.49 -5.43 -16.14
CA ARG A 319 43.15 -4.12 -15.95
C ARG A 319 43.57 -3.80 -14.51
N THR A 320 43.13 -4.58 -13.53
CA THR A 320 43.46 -4.34 -12.10
C THR A 320 44.53 -5.27 -11.55
N SER A 321 45.21 -6.07 -12.40
CA SER A 321 46.53 -6.57 -12.03
C SER A 321 47.50 -5.39 -12.07
N LEU A 322 47.67 -4.73 -10.92
CA LEU A 322 48.77 -3.81 -10.66
C LEU A 322 50.08 -4.39 -11.22
N PRO A 323 50.92 -3.61 -11.91
CA PRO A 323 52.22 -4.09 -12.37
C PRO A 323 53.01 -4.54 -11.15
N GLN A 324 53.18 -5.86 -11.01
CA GLN A 324 53.96 -6.48 -9.96
C GLN A 324 55.39 -5.96 -10.14
N SER A 325 55.82 -5.09 -9.22
CA SER A 325 57.17 -4.52 -9.22
C SER A 325 58.19 -5.65 -9.28
N ALA A 326 59.04 -5.60 -10.31
CA ALA A 326 60.08 -6.58 -10.58
C ALA A 326 61.00 -6.77 -9.35
N PRO A 327 61.23 -8.01 -8.88
CA PRO A 327 62.30 -8.27 -7.92
C PRO A 327 63.63 -8.40 -8.66
N SER A 328 64.56 -7.53 -8.31
CA SER A 328 65.96 -7.54 -8.71
C SER A 328 66.75 -8.65 -8.00
N THR A 329 67.45 -9.46 -8.80
CA THR A 329 68.75 -10.13 -8.56
C THR A 329 68.81 -11.49 -7.79
N PRO A 330 69.53 -12.53 -8.33
CA PRO A 330 69.76 -13.86 -7.72
C PRO A 330 71.15 -13.96 -7.02
N PRO A 331 71.50 -14.99 -6.19
CA PRO A 331 72.05 -16.30 -6.65
C PRO A 331 71.90 -17.49 -5.61
N PRO A 332 72.68 -18.60 -5.63
CA PRO A 332 72.73 -19.68 -6.62
C PRO A 332 72.47 -21.11 -6.05
N SER A 333 72.00 -21.97 -6.95
CA SER A 333 72.23 -23.43 -7.13
C SER A 333 72.60 -24.34 -5.95
N THR A 334 71.81 -25.40 -5.72
CA THR A 334 72.29 -26.76 -5.42
C THR A 334 71.31 -27.82 -5.97
N ILE A 335 71.89 -28.92 -6.44
CA ILE A 335 71.42 -29.97 -7.34
C ILE A 335 70.91 -31.21 -6.56
N ASN A 336 69.78 -31.84 -6.93
CA ASN A 336 69.66 -33.26 -7.36
C ASN A 336 68.21 -33.86 -7.34
N VAL A 337 67.78 -34.33 -8.52
CA VAL A 337 67.35 -35.69 -8.92
C VAL A 337 66.32 -36.46 -8.04
N ILE A 338 65.15 -36.82 -8.62
CA ILE A 338 64.70 -38.19 -9.01
C ILE A 338 63.24 -38.13 -9.52
N SER A 339 63.02 -38.74 -10.69
CA SER A 339 61.73 -39.04 -11.33
C SER A 339 60.94 -40.13 -10.61
N THR A 340 59.61 -40.01 -10.55
CA THR A 340 58.69 -41.16 -10.62
C THR A 340 57.31 -40.72 -11.13
N SER A 341 56.74 -41.59 -11.95
CA SER A 341 55.56 -41.44 -12.80
C SER A 341 54.21 -41.76 -12.14
N GLY A 342 53.19 -40.95 -12.45
CA GLY A 342 51.75 -41.30 -12.55
C GLY A 342 50.90 -41.19 -11.26
N PRO A 343 49.55 -41.18 -11.34
CA PRO A 343 48.66 -41.09 -12.51
C PRO A 343 47.61 -39.94 -12.46
N SER A 344 47.01 -39.73 -13.64
CA SER A 344 45.75 -39.05 -14.00
C SER A 344 44.79 -38.62 -12.88
N MET A 345 44.55 -37.32 -12.76
CA MET A 345 43.38 -36.76 -12.06
C MET A 345 42.15 -36.65 -12.99
N PRO A 346 40.92 -36.83 -12.47
CA PRO A 346 39.69 -36.55 -13.20
C PRO A 346 39.41 -35.04 -13.27
N PRO A 347 38.59 -34.58 -14.24
CA PRO A 347 38.26 -33.15 -14.38
C PRO A 347 37.36 -32.68 -13.22
N PRO A 348 37.46 -31.40 -12.80
CA PRO A 348 36.57 -30.85 -11.78
C PRO A 348 35.14 -30.71 -12.34
N SER A 349 34.19 -31.22 -11.56
CA SER A 349 32.76 -31.11 -11.78
C SER A 349 32.20 -29.77 -11.26
N ALA A 350 31.07 -29.39 -11.88
CA ALA A 350 29.96 -28.61 -11.34
C ALA A 350 30.13 -27.08 -11.21
N VAL A 351 29.61 -26.38 -12.23
CA VAL A 351 29.00 -25.05 -12.07
C VAL A 351 27.75 -25.22 -11.21
N ASN A 352 27.63 -24.44 -10.13
CA ASN A 352 26.42 -24.40 -9.30
C ASN A 352 25.27 -23.75 -10.08
N LEU A 353 24.45 -24.58 -10.73
CA LEU A 353 23.18 -24.16 -11.32
C LEU A 353 22.11 -24.20 -10.23
N ILE A 354 21.66 -23.03 -9.77
CA ILE A 354 20.48 -22.93 -8.90
C ILE A 354 19.25 -23.07 -9.81
N SER A 355 18.75 -24.30 -9.94
CA SER A 355 17.42 -24.56 -10.51
C SER A 355 16.39 -24.30 -9.42
N LEU A 356 15.64 -23.20 -9.53
CA LEU A 356 14.44 -22.95 -8.74
C LEU A 356 13.27 -23.66 -9.46
N ASP A 357 13.05 -24.93 -9.14
CA ASP A 357 11.81 -25.61 -9.48
C ASP A 357 10.71 -25.17 -8.50
N ASP A 358 9.54 -24.81 -9.05
CA ASP A 358 8.33 -24.34 -8.36
C ASP A 358 7.91 -25.23 -7.18
N PRO A 359 7.72 -24.70 -5.95
CA PRO A 359 7.15 -25.46 -4.83
C PRO A 359 5.68 -25.07 -4.54
N LEU A 360 4.87 -24.82 -5.57
CA LEU A 360 3.46 -24.44 -5.40
C LEU A 360 2.55 -25.25 -6.33
N ASP A 361 2.44 -26.57 -6.15
CA ASP A 361 1.32 -27.36 -6.66
C ASP A 361 1.20 -28.71 -5.90
N GLN A 362 0.82 -28.66 -4.63
CA GLN A 362 0.41 -29.86 -3.87
C GLN A 362 -0.83 -29.64 -3.00
N TYR A 363 -1.81 -28.83 -3.43
CA TYR A 363 -3.16 -28.89 -2.82
C TYR A 363 -4.25 -28.49 -3.82
N ALA A 364 -4.67 -29.45 -4.65
CA ALA A 364 -5.99 -29.43 -5.27
C ALA A 364 -6.50 -30.86 -5.42
N SER A 365 -7.18 -31.33 -4.39
CA SER A 365 -7.92 -32.59 -4.40
C SER A 365 -9.17 -32.46 -5.27
N SER A 366 -9.28 -33.36 -6.24
CA SER A 366 -10.48 -34.10 -6.63
C SER A 366 -11.85 -33.48 -6.29
N SER A 367 -12.53 -32.96 -7.31
CA SER A 367 -14.00 -32.98 -7.37
C SER A 367 -14.42 -33.39 -8.79
N SER A 368 -14.75 -34.67 -8.92
CA SER A 368 -15.45 -35.27 -10.06
C SER A 368 -16.95 -34.96 -10.02
N LEU A 369 -17.55 -34.65 -11.18
CA LEU A 369 -18.93 -34.94 -11.66
C LEU A 369 -19.38 -33.90 -12.72
N PRO A 370 -20.35 -34.18 -13.61
CA PRO A 370 -20.32 -35.18 -14.66
C PRO A 370 -20.61 -34.59 -16.07
N LEU A 371 -20.38 -35.44 -17.08
CA LEU A 371 -20.81 -35.35 -18.48
C LEU A 371 -22.19 -34.67 -18.68
N GLY A 372 -22.26 -33.75 -19.64
CA GLY A 372 -23.49 -33.11 -20.09
C GLY A 372 -23.42 -32.60 -21.54
N GLN A 373 -23.71 -33.52 -22.46
CA GLN A 373 -24.38 -33.36 -23.77
C GLN A 373 -23.80 -32.48 -24.89
N GLU A 374 -23.64 -33.16 -26.03
CA GLU A 374 -23.49 -32.69 -27.40
C GLU A 374 -24.53 -31.63 -27.81
N SER A 375 -24.08 -30.65 -28.61
CA SER A 375 -24.96 -29.91 -29.50
C SER A 375 -24.32 -29.76 -30.87
N THR A 376 -24.84 -30.57 -31.79
CA THR A 376 -24.56 -30.61 -33.22
C THR A 376 -25.06 -29.31 -33.87
N ARG A 377 -24.18 -28.59 -34.60
CA ARG A 377 -24.60 -27.55 -35.55
C ARG A 377 -24.52 -28.10 -36.97
N LEU A 378 -25.69 -28.22 -37.61
CA LEU A 378 -25.82 -28.34 -39.07
C LEU A 378 -25.68 -26.97 -39.74
N PRO A 379 -25.25 -26.90 -41.02
CA PRO A 379 -25.18 -25.67 -41.78
C PRO A 379 -26.54 -25.28 -42.36
N VAL A 380 -26.73 -23.99 -42.58
CA VAL A 380 -27.94 -23.34 -43.13
C VAL A 380 -27.54 -22.69 -44.47
N PRO A 381 -28.47 -22.61 -45.45
CA PRO A 381 -28.21 -22.88 -46.87
C PRO A 381 -27.56 -21.77 -47.70
#